data_AF-A0A7Y9F2I4-F1
#
_entry.id   AF-A0A7Y9F2I4-F1
#
_cell.length_a   1.000
_cell.length_b   1.000
_cell.length_c   1.000
_cell.angle_alpha   90.00
_cell.angle_beta   90.00
_cell.angle_gamma   90.00
#
_symmetry.space_group_name_H-M   'P 1'
#
loop_
_entity.id
_entity.type
_entity.pdbx_description
1 polymer ?
#
loop_
_entity_poly.entity_id
_entity_poly.type
_entity_poly.pdbx_seq_one_letter_code
_entity_poly.pdbx_strand_id
1 'polypeptide(L)'
;MAGGVRRAPERERGAAAVEFALVVPLLLVLVFGIISYGYMLSFRQSISQAAAEGARAAALAPPTVSDRAPIAFAAIQSVLGVPCNSGYLSCVAAPDSACGCIDVTVSWDYAGDPSKPKLVYDFALPATLSYTASSTLGS
;
A
#
# COMPACT_ATOMS: atom_id res chain seq x y z
N MET A 1 36.59 -15.12 66.82
CA MET A 1 37.06 -14.65 65.50
C MET A 1 35.85 -14.43 64.63
N ALA A 2 35.48 -13.17 64.36
CA ALA A 2 34.23 -12.82 63.67
C ALA A 2 34.44 -12.84 62.14
N GLY A 3 33.58 -13.59 61.43
CA GLY A 3 33.56 -13.65 59.97
C GLY A 3 32.85 -12.43 59.38
N GLY A 4 33.57 -11.64 58.60
CA GLY A 4 33.01 -10.52 57.84
C GLY A 4 32.44 -10.99 56.51
N VAL A 5 31.11 -11.06 56.41
CA VAL A 5 30.41 -11.27 55.13
C VAL A 5 30.48 -9.96 54.33
N ARG A 6 31.31 -9.93 53.28
CA ARG A 6 31.33 -8.83 52.31
C ARG A 6 30.19 -9.04 51.32
N ARG A 7 29.19 -8.16 51.32
CA ARG A 7 28.10 -8.14 50.33
C ARG A 7 28.63 -7.64 48.98
N ALA A 8 28.30 -8.36 47.91
CA ALA A 8 28.65 -8.02 46.54
C ALA A 8 27.80 -6.84 46.01
N PRO A 9 28.33 -6.03 45.06
CA PRO A 9 27.57 -4.97 44.43
C PRO A 9 26.78 -5.52 43.25
N GLU A 10 25.49 -5.81 43.45
CA GLU A 10 24.57 -6.26 42.38
C GLU A 10 23.62 -5.15 41.88
N ARG A 11 23.93 -3.88 42.16
CA ARG A 11 23.01 -2.76 41.87
C ARG A 11 23.12 -2.16 40.46
N GLU A 12 24.27 -2.26 39.81
CA GLU A 12 24.50 -1.62 38.51
C GLU A 12 23.90 -2.41 37.33
N ARG A 13 23.82 -3.74 37.44
CA ARG A 13 23.25 -4.60 36.36
C ARG A 13 21.73 -4.48 36.23
N GLY A 14 21.02 -4.16 37.31
CA GLY A 14 19.57 -3.99 37.31
C GLY A 14 19.12 -2.67 36.68
N ALA A 15 19.89 -1.59 36.83
CA ALA A 15 19.56 -0.28 36.27
C ALA A 15 19.55 -0.30 34.73
N ALA A 16 20.58 -0.88 34.12
CA ALA A 16 20.68 -1.00 32.66
C ALA A 16 19.54 -1.82 32.03
N ALA A 17 19.04 -2.84 32.73
CA ALA A 17 17.90 -3.64 32.26
C ALA A 17 16.59 -2.84 32.24
N VAL A 18 16.39 -1.93 33.20
CA VAL A 18 15.20 -1.07 33.29
C VAL A 18 15.24 0.04 32.22
N GLU A 19 16.40 0.62 31.97
CA GLU A 19 16.58 1.62 30.90
C GLU A 19 16.26 1.03 29.53
N PHE A 20 16.76 -0.18 29.26
CA PHE A 20 16.45 -0.90 28.02
C PHE A 20 14.96 -1.24 27.90
N ALA A 21 14.31 -1.67 28.99
CA ALA A 21 12.89 -1.98 29.00
C ALA A 21 11.99 -0.77 28.67
N LEU A 22 12.46 0.46 28.88
CA LEU A 22 11.75 1.69 28.51
C LEU A 22 12.03 2.14 27.07
N VAL A 23 13.26 1.94 26.57
CA VAL A 23 13.66 2.37 25.21
C VAL A 23 13.17 1.41 24.14
N VAL A 24 13.23 0.09 24.39
CA VAL A 24 12.77 -0.95 23.45
C VAL A 24 11.34 -0.75 22.96
N PRO A 25 10.31 -0.55 23.80
CA PRO A 25 8.95 -0.38 23.30
C PRO A 25 8.81 0.85 22.39
N LEU A 26 9.50 1.95 22.72
CA LEU A 26 9.52 3.15 21.87
C LEU A 26 10.19 2.86 20.52
N LEU A 27 11.33 2.17 20.53
CA LEU A 27 12.07 1.80 19.32
C LEU A 27 11.25 0.84 18.46
N LEU A 28 10.56 -0.13 19.06
CA LEU A 28 9.67 -1.05 18.36
C LEU A 28 8.53 -0.30 17.66
N VAL A 29 7.85 0.61 18.35
CA VAL A 29 6.78 1.43 17.73
C VAL A 29 7.32 2.22 16.54
N LEU A 30 8.50 2.83 16.68
CA LEU A 30 9.13 3.60 15.61
C LEU A 30 9.50 2.74 14.41
N VAL A 31 10.12 1.58 14.64
CA VAL A 31 10.50 0.63 13.58
C VAL A 31 9.26 0.07 12.87
N PHE A 32 8.25 -0.39 13.62
CA PHE A 32 7.00 -0.85 13.02
C PHE A 32 6.30 0.27 12.24
N GLY A 33 6.30 1.50 12.75
CA GLY A 33 5.77 2.66 12.04
C GLY A 33 6.46 2.90 10.70
N ILE A 34 7.80 2.84 10.66
CA ILE A 34 8.58 2.99 9.41
C ILE A 34 8.27 1.86 8.43
N ILE A 35 8.22 0.60 8.89
CA ILE A 35 7.93 -0.56 8.04
C ILE A 35 6.53 -0.44 7.43
N SER A 36 5.52 -0.12 8.26
CA SER A 36 4.14 0.08 7.80
C SER A 36 4.04 1.20 6.78
N TYR A 37 4.73 2.33 7.00
CA TYR A 37 4.76 3.43 6.06
C TYR A 37 5.44 3.06 4.74
N GLY A 38 6.56 2.35 4.79
CA GLY A 38 7.26 1.86 3.60
C GLY A 38 6.39 0.92 2.75
N TYR A 39 5.65 0.03 3.41
CA TYR A 39 4.71 -0.87 2.73
C TYR A 39 3.57 -0.10 2.05
N MET A 40 3.01 0.90 2.74
CA MET A 40 1.96 1.75 2.20
C MET A 40 2.42 2.55 0.97
N LEU A 41 3.64 3.12 1.03
CA LEU A 41 4.20 3.86 -0.09
C LEU A 41 4.43 2.96 -1.30
N SER A 42 4.99 1.77 -1.09
CA SER A 42 5.20 0.77 -2.14
C SER A 42 3.90 0.41 -2.84
N PHE A 43 2.82 0.19 -2.07
CA PHE A 43 1.52 -0.14 -2.64
C PHE A 43 0.84 1.03 -3.35
N ARG A 44 0.96 2.25 -2.84
CA ARG A 44 0.48 3.45 -3.55
C ARG A 44 1.17 3.58 -4.90
N GLN A 45 2.47 3.31 -4.94
CA GLN A 45 3.26 3.37 -6.15
C GLN A 45 2.82 2.30 -7.14
N SER A 46 2.58 1.06 -6.71
CA SER A 46 2.08 0.00 -7.59
C SER A 46 0.69 0.30 -8.17
N ILE A 47 -0.25 0.83 -7.39
CA ILE A 47 -1.57 1.26 -7.90
C ILE A 47 -1.42 2.38 -8.92
N SER A 48 -0.63 3.41 -8.62
CA SER A 48 -0.44 4.53 -9.54
C SER A 48 0.19 4.08 -10.86
N GLN A 49 1.15 3.16 -10.80
CA GLN A 49 1.79 2.58 -11.97
C GLN A 49 0.80 1.74 -12.77
N ALA A 50 -0.05 0.94 -12.12
CA ALA A 50 -1.07 0.15 -12.78
C ALA A 50 -2.11 1.02 -13.50
N ALA A 51 -2.58 2.09 -12.86
CA ALA A 51 -3.50 3.04 -13.47
C ALA A 51 -2.89 3.72 -14.70
N ALA A 52 -1.62 4.16 -14.59
CA ALA A 52 -0.90 4.77 -15.71
C ALA A 52 -0.68 3.79 -16.87
N GLU A 53 -0.32 2.54 -16.59
CA GLU A 53 -0.15 1.51 -17.61
C GLU A 53 -1.49 1.14 -18.27
N GLY A 54 -2.57 1.06 -17.49
CA GLY A 54 -3.93 0.87 -18.00
C GLY A 54 -4.36 2.00 -18.94
N ALA A 55 -4.14 3.25 -18.55
CA ALA A 55 -4.45 4.43 -19.37
C ALA A 55 -3.61 4.47 -20.64
N ARG A 56 -2.32 4.09 -20.57
CA ARG A 56 -1.44 4.02 -21.73
C ARG A 56 -1.84 2.91 -22.70
N ALA A 57 -2.14 1.72 -22.20
CA ALA A 57 -2.59 0.59 -23.02
C ALA A 57 -3.92 0.92 -23.73
N ALA A 58 -4.84 1.60 -23.03
CA ALA A 58 -6.08 2.07 -23.62
C ALA A 58 -5.87 3.16 -24.69
N ALA A 59 -4.93 4.08 -24.48
CA ALA A 59 -4.59 5.12 -25.47
C ALA A 59 -3.99 4.51 -26.75
N LEU A 60 -3.13 3.50 -26.61
CA LEU A 60 -2.50 2.78 -27.73
C LEU A 60 -3.44 1.81 -28.45
N ALA A 61 -4.64 1.56 -27.91
CA ALA A 61 -5.60 0.68 -28.54
C ALA A 61 -6.01 1.22 -29.93
N PRO A 62 -6.12 0.34 -30.95
CA PRO A 62 -6.54 0.75 -32.29
C PRO A 62 -7.89 1.48 -32.28
N PRO A 63 -8.10 2.46 -33.16
CA PRO A 63 -9.35 3.22 -33.23
C PRO A 63 -10.56 2.36 -33.66
N THR A 64 -10.31 1.15 -34.19
CA THR A 64 -11.34 0.17 -34.53
C THR A 64 -11.96 -0.52 -33.31
N VAL A 65 -11.35 -0.36 -32.12
CA VAL A 65 -11.83 -0.95 -30.88
C VAL A 65 -12.80 0.03 -30.21
N SER A 66 -14.09 -0.33 -30.23
CA SER A 66 -15.16 0.45 -29.58
C SER A 66 -15.10 0.40 -28.05
N ASP A 67 -14.61 -0.71 -27.49
CA ASP A 67 -14.45 -0.89 -26.04
C ASP A 67 -12.98 -1.14 -25.66
N ARG A 68 -12.35 -0.12 -25.05
CA ARG A 68 -10.94 -0.13 -24.65
C ARG A 68 -10.74 -0.58 -23.21
N ALA A 69 -11.83 -0.76 -22.44
CA ALA A 69 -11.78 -1.21 -21.06
C ALA A 69 -11.05 -2.56 -20.85
N PRO A 70 -11.30 -3.63 -21.65
CA PRO A 70 -10.59 -4.90 -21.45
C PRO A 70 -9.08 -4.79 -21.67
N ILE A 71 -8.63 -3.88 -22.54
CA ILE A 71 -7.20 -3.63 -22.82
C ILE A 71 -6.56 -2.94 -21.61
N ALA A 72 -7.23 -1.92 -21.05
CA ALA A 72 -6.80 -1.27 -19.82
C ALA A 72 -6.69 -2.28 -18.67
N PHE A 73 -7.70 -3.14 -18.50
CA PHE A 73 -7.76 -4.10 -17.40
C PHE A 73 -6.69 -5.18 -17.49
N ALA A 74 -6.37 -5.65 -18.70
CA ALA A 74 -5.27 -6.60 -18.90
C ALA A 74 -3.91 -5.99 -18.51
N ALA A 75 -3.69 -4.71 -18.83
CA ALA A 75 -2.49 -3.97 -18.44
C ALA A 75 -2.42 -3.72 -16.92
N ILE A 76 -3.55 -3.40 -16.28
CA ILE A 76 -3.62 -3.26 -14.82
C ILE A 76 -3.32 -4.60 -14.13
N GLN A 77 -3.86 -5.71 -14.66
CA GLN A 77 -3.63 -7.05 -14.13
C GLN A 77 -2.17 -7.49 -14.22
N SER A 78 -1.43 -7.08 -15.24
CA SER A 78 0.00 -7.44 -15.37
C SER A 78 0.87 -6.76 -14.30
N VAL A 79 0.46 -5.60 -13.80
CA VAL A 79 1.15 -4.87 -12.73
C VAL A 79 0.72 -5.35 -11.35
N LEU A 80 -0.59 -5.55 -11.13
CA LEU A 80 -1.15 -5.86 -9.81
C LEU A 80 -1.25 -7.37 -9.54
N GLY A 81 -1.17 -8.21 -10.56
CA GLY A 81 -1.31 -9.67 -10.44
C GLY A 81 -2.73 -10.15 -10.10
N VAL A 82 -3.70 -9.24 -10.06
CA VAL A 82 -5.10 -9.50 -9.68
C VAL A 82 -6.01 -8.96 -10.78
N PRO A 83 -7.03 -9.71 -11.23
CA PRO A 83 -7.96 -9.21 -12.22
C PRO A 83 -8.82 -8.08 -11.66
N CYS A 84 -9.10 -7.11 -12.51
CA CYS A 84 -10.08 -6.07 -12.24
C CYS A 84 -11.46 -6.68 -11.97
N ASN A 85 -12.22 -6.06 -11.06
CA ASN A 85 -13.50 -6.53 -10.53
C ASN A 85 -13.37 -7.80 -9.67
N SER A 86 -12.23 -7.97 -9.03
CA SER A 86 -12.14 -8.84 -7.85
C SER A 86 -12.88 -8.18 -6.69
N GLY A 87 -13.40 -8.94 -5.72
CA GLY A 87 -14.20 -8.39 -4.61
C GLY A 87 -13.54 -7.27 -3.78
N TYR A 88 -12.24 -7.05 -3.94
CA TYR A 88 -11.43 -6.02 -3.28
C TYR A 88 -10.68 -5.09 -4.27
N LEU A 89 -10.85 -5.26 -5.59
CA LEU A 89 -10.24 -4.44 -6.64
C LEU A 89 -11.28 -4.12 -7.71
N SER A 90 -11.66 -2.85 -7.83
CA SER A 90 -12.54 -2.36 -8.89
C SER A 90 -11.76 -1.47 -9.85
N CYS A 91 -11.96 -1.68 -11.15
CA CYS A 91 -11.35 -0.86 -12.19
C CYS A 91 -12.44 -0.34 -13.10
N VAL A 92 -12.37 0.94 -13.46
CA VAL A 92 -13.31 1.58 -14.38
C VAL A 92 -12.48 2.31 -15.43
N ALA A 93 -12.69 1.96 -16.69
CA ALA A 93 -12.13 2.70 -17.83
C ALA A 93 -13.30 3.36 -18.56
N ALA A 94 -13.37 4.68 -18.51
CA ALA A 94 -14.45 5.45 -19.12
C ALA A 94 -13.86 6.47 -20.11
N PRO A 95 -14.34 6.52 -21.36
CA PRO A 95 -13.96 7.58 -22.27
C PRO A 95 -14.58 8.91 -21.82
N ASP A 96 -13.77 9.96 -21.74
CA ASP A 96 -14.23 11.33 -21.55
C ASP A 96 -14.34 12.04 -22.91
N SER A 97 -15.58 12.27 -23.32
CA SER A 97 -15.94 12.94 -24.57
C SER A 97 -15.68 14.45 -24.58
N ALA A 98 -15.45 15.08 -23.42
CA ALA A 98 -15.09 16.49 -23.33
C ALA A 98 -13.62 16.76 -23.70
N CYS A 99 -12.74 15.81 -23.36
CA CYS A 99 -11.29 15.91 -23.56
C CYS A 99 -10.82 15.12 -24.81
N GLY A 100 -11.60 14.14 -25.28
CA GLY A 100 -11.11 13.14 -26.23
C GLY A 100 -10.09 12.22 -25.56
N CYS A 101 -10.34 11.90 -24.29
CA CYS A 101 -9.40 11.22 -23.39
C CYS A 101 -10.05 9.95 -22.83
N ILE A 102 -9.25 9.06 -22.25
CA ILE A 102 -9.75 7.91 -21.49
C ILE A 102 -9.29 8.00 -20.05
N ASP A 103 -10.24 7.96 -19.14
CA ASP A 103 -10.01 7.96 -17.70
C ASP A 103 -10.04 6.52 -17.18
N VAL A 104 -8.93 6.11 -16.56
CA VAL A 104 -8.78 4.82 -15.91
C VAL A 104 -8.72 5.06 -14.41
N THR A 105 -9.78 4.66 -13.72
CA THR A 105 -9.87 4.67 -12.26
C THR A 105 -9.63 3.28 -11.71
N VAL A 106 -8.66 3.15 -10.80
CA VAL A 106 -8.36 1.93 -10.06
C VAL A 106 -8.70 2.18 -8.60
N SER A 107 -9.59 1.38 -8.04
CA SER A 107 -9.99 1.46 -6.63
C SER A 107 -9.74 0.13 -5.94
N TRP A 108 -8.99 0.21 -4.85
CA TRP A 108 -8.66 -0.92 -4.00
C TRP A 108 -9.37 -0.79 -2.66
N ASP A 109 -10.17 -1.79 -2.32
CA ASP A 109 -10.79 -1.93 -1.01
C ASP A 109 -9.82 -2.66 -0.08
N TYR A 110 -9.25 -1.90 0.86
CA TYR A 110 -8.30 -2.45 1.83
C TYR A 110 -8.99 -3.15 2.99
N ALA A 111 -10.24 -2.80 3.30
CA ALA A 111 -11.01 -3.34 4.40
C ALA A 111 -11.59 -4.73 4.09
N GLY A 112 -11.82 -5.03 2.82
CA GLY A 112 -12.33 -6.29 2.28
C GLY A 112 -11.28 -7.36 2.00
N ASP A 113 -9.99 -7.06 2.11
CA ASP A 113 -8.90 -8.00 1.83
C ASP A 113 -8.57 -8.84 3.09
N PRO A 114 -8.92 -10.15 3.12
CA PRO A 114 -8.73 -11.00 4.29
C PRO A 114 -7.25 -11.27 4.61
N SER A 115 -6.33 -10.93 3.70
CA SER A 115 -4.89 -11.13 3.90
C SER A 115 -4.24 -10.07 4.80
N LYS A 116 -4.94 -8.96 5.09
CA LYS A 116 -4.37 -7.82 5.81
C LYS A 116 -4.90 -7.76 7.25
N PRO A 117 -4.05 -7.97 8.26
CA PRO A 117 -4.47 -7.91 9.66
C PRO A 117 -4.92 -6.48 10.03
N LYS A 118 -6.21 -6.34 10.38
CA LYS A 118 -6.88 -5.06 10.67
C LYS A 118 -6.23 -4.26 11.81
N LEU A 119 -5.57 -4.93 12.74
CA LEU A 119 -5.02 -4.36 13.98
C LEU A 119 -3.92 -3.29 13.77
N VAL A 120 -3.15 -3.32 12.67
CA VAL A 120 -2.10 -2.33 12.39
C VAL A 120 -2.54 -1.28 11.36
N TYR A 121 -3.42 -1.65 10.43
CA TYR A 121 -3.74 -0.82 9.27
C TYR A 121 -4.95 0.10 9.47
N ASP A 122 -5.82 -0.16 10.46
CA ASP A 122 -7.03 0.63 10.74
C ASP A 122 -6.73 2.02 11.35
N PHE A 123 -5.59 2.19 12.02
CA PHE A 123 -5.17 3.49 12.57
C PHE A 123 -4.55 4.42 11.52
N ALA A 124 -4.02 3.88 10.42
CA ALA A 124 -3.11 4.62 9.52
C ALA A 124 -3.53 4.68 8.04
N LEU A 125 -4.51 3.89 7.58
CA LEU A 125 -4.96 3.90 6.18
C LEU A 125 -6.46 4.22 6.04
N PRO A 126 -6.87 4.95 4.99
CA PRO A 126 -8.28 5.04 4.61
C PRO A 126 -8.79 3.68 4.14
N ALA A 127 -10.06 3.36 4.43
CA ALA A 127 -10.69 2.08 4.14
C ALA A 127 -10.66 1.69 2.64
N THR A 128 -10.62 2.70 1.76
CA THR A 128 -10.48 2.53 0.31
C THR A 128 -9.42 3.49 -0.23
N LEU A 129 -8.56 3.01 -1.11
CA LEU A 129 -7.64 3.84 -1.89
C LEU A 129 -8.11 3.82 -3.35
N SER A 130 -8.55 4.98 -3.84
CA SER A 130 -8.91 5.18 -5.25
C SER A 130 -7.88 6.09 -5.91
N TYR A 131 -7.45 5.72 -7.12
CA TYR A 131 -6.53 6.50 -7.94
C TYR A 131 -7.05 6.55 -9.38
N THR A 132 -7.08 7.74 -9.95
CA THR A 132 -7.55 7.97 -11.33
C THR A 132 -6.39 8.50 -12.17
N ALA A 133 -6.22 7.94 -13.37
CA ALA A 133 -5.25 8.39 -14.36
C ALA A 133 -5.96 8.64 -15.70
N SER A 134 -5.72 9.81 -16.29
CA SER A 134 -6.31 10.25 -17.57
C SER A 134 -5.25 10.25 -18.68
N SER A 135 -5.55 9.69 -19.87
CA SER A 135 -4.68 9.78 -21.04
C SER A 135 -5.41 10.31 -22.28
N THR A 136 -4.76 11.18 -23.06
CA THR A 136 -5.31 11.73 -24.31
C THR A 136 -5.27 10.67 -25.42
N LEU A 137 -6.37 10.49 -26.14
CA LEU A 137 -6.43 9.56 -27.28
C LEU A 137 -5.74 10.24 -28.48
N GLY A 138 -4.60 9.69 -28.90
CA GLY A 138 -3.92 10.14 -30.11
C GLY A 138 -4.79 9.86 -31.33
N SER A 139 -5.22 10.93 -32.01
CA SER A 139 -5.97 10.93 -33.27
C SER A 139 -5.18 10.35 -34.42
#